data_AF-A0A1H1LDH3-F1
#
_entry.id   AF-A0A1H1LDH3-F1
#
_cell.length_a   1.000
_cell.length_b   1.000
_cell.length_c   1.000
_cell.angle_alpha   90.00
_cell.angle_beta   90.00
_cell.angle_gamma   90.00
#
_symmetry.space_group_name_H-M   'P 1'
#
loop_
_entity.id
_entity.type
_entity.pdbx_description
1 polymer ?
#
loop_
_entity_poly.entity_id
_entity_poly.type
_entity_poly.pdbx_seq_one_letter_code
_entity_poly.pdbx_strand_id
1 'polypeptide(L)'
;MTTWHYVESGAQVGPLTIDEMKAAVGDGKITPSTKVWPGEGDWIHASETLLSEFFGVHEATTPPPLAGEDIDNKFMWVLVTVPIIGVIIDLIAGTVLFLPSIIANIALCMLDEKKLKAAGHAAPEHWSVFIVPVYIWKRAALLKHKKHYFGAWVAAFVLSILIDIGGAQAAIEEAACPIVTDIIKEQLYGSAKCMGVAIDKEVTTGFYKATATLDNGNELLITIEERDDGMIYVQIPNQ
;
A
#
# COMPACT_ATOMS: atom_id res chain seq x y z
N MET A 1 -42.15 49.07 -20.97
CA MET A 1 -40.83 48.73 -20.41
C MET A 1 -41.08 47.69 -19.35
N THR A 2 -40.61 46.45 -19.52
CA THR A 2 -40.73 45.39 -18.53
C THR A 2 -39.80 45.70 -17.36
N THR A 3 -40.35 45.86 -16.17
CA THR A 3 -39.60 46.19 -14.95
C THR A 3 -39.29 44.91 -14.18
N TRP A 4 -38.00 44.66 -13.98
CA TRP A 4 -37.50 43.48 -13.31
C TRP A 4 -37.28 43.73 -11.82
N HIS A 5 -37.43 42.67 -11.03
CA HIS A 5 -37.06 42.67 -9.62
C HIS A 5 -36.28 41.41 -9.27
N TYR A 6 -35.46 41.48 -8.23
CA TYR A 6 -34.80 40.31 -7.64
C TYR A 6 -34.93 40.32 -6.12
N VAL A 7 -34.75 39.16 -5.50
CA VAL A 7 -34.75 39.02 -4.04
C VAL A 7 -33.32 39.05 -3.51
N GLU A 8 -33.04 39.95 -2.57
CA GLU A 8 -31.77 40.06 -1.86
C GLU A 8 -32.03 40.08 -0.36
N SER A 9 -31.48 39.13 0.39
CA SER A 9 -31.65 39.04 1.85
C SER A 9 -33.11 39.11 2.33
N GLY A 10 -34.05 38.56 1.55
CA GLY A 10 -35.47 38.54 1.87
C GLY A 10 -36.25 39.81 1.51
N ALA A 11 -35.59 40.82 0.94
CA ALA A 11 -36.23 42.03 0.43
C ALA A 11 -36.31 42.00 -1.10
N GLN A 12 -37.37 42.62 -1.65
CA GLN A 12 -37.51 42.85 -3.08
C GLN A 12 -36.71 44.09 -3.48
N VAL A 13 -35.85 43.93 -4.49
CA VAL A 13 -35.03 45.02 -5.04
C VAL A 13 -35.47 45.30 -6.48
N GLY A 14 -35.84 46.55 -6.75
CA GLY A 14 -36.26 47.06 -8.06
C GLY A 14 -37.23 48.24 -7.94
N PRO A 15 -37.84 48.70 -9.05
CA PRO A 15 -37.78 48.15 -10.41
C PRO A 15 -36.44 48.43 -11.11
N LEU A 16 -35.90 47.42 -11.80
CA LEU A 16 -34.69 47.50 -12.61
C LEU A 16 -34.98 47.20 -14.08
N THR A 17 -34.15 47.75 -14.95
CA THR A 17 -34.06 47.38 -16.37
C THR A 17 -33.27 46.08 -16.53
N ILE A 18 -33.42 45.42 -17.69
CA ILE A 18 -32.66 44.20 -17.97
C ILE A 18 -31.14 44.44 -17.95
N ASP A 19 -30.66 45.63 -18.34
CA ASP A 19 -29.24 45.95 -18.32
C ASP A 19 -28.70 46.16 -16.90
N GLU A 20 -29.51 46.71 -15.99
CA GLU A 20 -29.17 46.79 -14.56
C GLU A 20 -29.19 45.40 -13.90
N MET A 21 -30.11 44.51 -14.32
CA MET A 21 -30.11 43.11 -13.88
C MET A 21 -28.84 42.39 -14.34
N LYS A 22 -28.36 42.63 -15.57
CA LYS A 22 -27.07 42.09 -16.04
C LYS A 22 -25.90 42.62 -15.21
N ALA A 23 -25.90 43.91 -14.88
CA ALA A 23 -24.88 44.49 -14.01
C ALA A 23 -24.91 43.83 -12.61
N ALA A 24 -26.09 43.57 -12.05
CA ALA A 24 -26.26 42.89 -10.77
C ALA A 24 -25.82 41.40 -10.80
N VAL A 25 -25.93 40.73 -11.96
CA VAL A 25 -25.32 39.40 -12.20
C VAL A 25 -23.79 39.51 -12.24
N GLY A 26 -23.24 40.50 -12.94
CA GLY A 26 -21.80 40.76 -13.01
C GLY A 26 -21.18 41.12 -11.65
N ASP A 27 -21.92 41.82 -10.81
CA ASP A 27 -21.53 42.17 -9.43
C ASP A 27 -21.71 41.00 -8.43
N GLY A 28 -22.22 39.84 -8.88
CA GLY A 28 -22.43 38.66 -8.03
C GLY A 28 -23.60 38.75 -7.05
N LYS A 29 -24.44 39.79 -7.14
CA LYS A 29 -25.64 39.97 -6.30
C LYS A 29 -26.78 39.03 -6.70
N ILE A 30 -26.86 38.73 -7.99
CA ILE A 30 -27.80 37.75 -8.54
C ILE A 30 -26.99 36.49 -8.88
N THR A 31 -27.40 35.37 -8.30
CA THR A 31 -26.84 34.03 -8.57
C THR A 31 -27.88 33.18 -9.31
N PRO A 32 -27.51 32.02 -9.88
CA PRO A 32 -28.46 31.15 -10.59
C PRO A 32 -29.70 30.79 -9.76
N SER A 33 -29.55 30.65 -8.44
CA SER A 33 -30.64 30.32 -7.51
C SER A 33 -31.41 31.53 -6.98
N THR A 34 -30.99 32.76 -7.28
CA THR A 34 -31.70 33.98 -6.86
C THR A 34 -33.08 34.04 -7.53
N LYS A 35 -34.14 34.35 -6.76
CA LYS A 35 -35.48 34.53 -7.33
C LYS A 35 -35.60 35.90 -7.99
N VAL A 36 -36.08 35.92 -9.21
CA VAL A 36 -36.30 37.11 -10.03
C VAL A 36 -37.74 37.14 -10.53
N TRP A 37 -38.23 38.33 -10.83
CA TRP A 37 -39.57 38.55 -11.37
C TRP A 37 -39.47 39.42 -12.63
N PRO A 38 -39.87 38.90 -13.81
CA PRO A 38 -39.64 39.54 -15.11
C PRO A 38 -40.65 40.65 -15.47
N GLY A 39 -41.52 41.04 -14.54
CA GLY A 39 -42.61 41.99 -14.81
C GLY A 39 -43.99 41.34 -14.94
N GLU A 40 -44.05 40.01 -14.99
CA GLU A 40 -45.27 39.22 -15.14
C GLU A 40 -45.12 37.82 -14.54
N GLY A 41 -46.25 37.21 -14.14
CA GLY A 41 -46.28 35.85 -13.58
C GLY A 41 -45.77 35.75 -12.14
N ASP A 42 -45.30 34.55 -11.78
CA ASP A 42 -44.74 34.25 -10.45
C ASP A 42 -43.23 34.53 -10.39
N TRP A 43 -42.66 34.46 -9.19
CA TRP A 43 -41.22 34.53 -8.99
C TRP A 43 -40.54 33.24 -9.49
N ILE A 44 -39.53 33.39 -10.34
CA ILE A 44 -38.82 32.29 -10.98
C ILE A 44 -37.33 32.39 -10.63
N HIS A 45 -36.61 31.27 -10.58
CA HIS A 45 -35.16 31.29 -10.38
C HIS A 45 -34.46 31.94 -11.58
N ALA A 46 -33.42 32.74 -11.32
CA ALA A 46 -32.73 33.49 -12.36
C ALA A 46 -32.15 32.57 -13.45
N SER A 47 -31.72 31.35 -13.09
CA SER A 47 -31.26 30.30 -14.01
C SER A 47 -32.32 29.82 -15.02
N GLU A 48 -33.60 30.03 -14.75
CA GLU A 48 -34.71 29.62 -15.61
C GLU A 48 -35.24 30.80 -16.46
N THR A 49 -34.56 31.94 -16.40
CA THR A 49 -34.93 33.15 -17.17
C THR A 49 -33.87 33.47 -18.23
N LEU A 50 -34.10 34.54 -18.99
CA LEU A 50 -33.13 35.11 -19.93
C LEU A 50 -31.82 35.56 -19.24
N LEU A 51 -31.81 35.67 -17.90
CA LEU A 51 -30.59 35.94 -17.13
C LEU A 51 -29.61 34.76 -17.12
N SER A 52 -30.08 33.56 -17.48
CA SER A 52 -29.27 32.34 -17.59
C SER A 52 -28.03 32.50 -18.48
N GLU A 53 -28.18 33.23 -19.59
CA GLU A 53 -27.11 33.51 -20.56
C GLU A 53 -25.99 34.40 -20.00
N PHE A 54 -26.28 35.16 -18.93
CA PHE A 54 -25.36 36.12 -18.32
C PHE A 54 -24.67 35.57 -17.07
N PHE A 55 -25.13 34.44 -16.53
CA PHE A 55 -24.28 33.63 -15.65
C PHE A 55 -23.23 32.98 -16.54
N GLY A 56 -22.20 33.77 -16.88
CA GLY A 56 -21.03 33.26 -17.57
C GLY A 56 -20.66 31.94 -16.91
N VAL A 57 -20.50 30.91 -17.75
CA VAL A 57 -20.19 29.56 -17.31
C VAL A 57 -18.92 29.63 -16.47
N HIS A 58 -19.08 29.82 -15.16
CA HIS A 58 -18.11 29.40 -14.18
C HIS A 58 -18.25 27.89 -14.12
N GLU A 59 -17.88 27.24 -15.23
CA GLU A 59 -17.35 25.89 -15.23
C GLU A 59 -16.36 25.86 -14.06
N ALA A 60 -16.54 24.86 -13.20
CA ALA A 60 -15.83 24.72 -11.93
C ALA A 60 -14.38 25.24 -12.04
N THR A 61 -13.98 26.12 -11.13
CA THR A 61 -12.65 26.75 -11.06
C THR A 61 -11.48 25.76 -10.89
N THR A 62 -11.76 24.47 -10.98
CA THR A 62 -10.80 23.39 -11.02
C THR A 62 -11.00 22.62 -12.32
N PRO A 63 -9.96 22.44 -13.15
CA PRO A 63 -10.05 21.55 -14.31
C PRO A 63 -10.55 20.18 -13.84
N PRO A 64 -11.35 19.47 -14.67
CA PRO A 64 -11.78 18.12 -14.34
C PRO A 64 -10.55 17.27 -13.98
N PRO A 65 -10.63 16.43 -12.94
CA PRO A 65 -9.53 15.57 -12.57
C PRO A 65 -9.10 14.73 -13.77
N LEU A 66 -7.81 14.45 -13.89
CA LEU A 66 -7.28 13.60 -14.96
C LEU A 66 -8.06 12.28 -14.99
N ALA A 67 -8.25 11.68 -16.17
CA ALA A 67 -8.89 10.38 -16.21
C ALA A 67 -8.02 9.41 -15.39
N GLY A 68 -8.65 8.59 -14.54
CA GLY A 68 -7.91 7.60 -13.72
C GLY A 68 -7.01 6.70 -14.57
N GLU A 69 -7.41 6.45 -15.82
CA GLU A 69 -6.67 5.69 -16.83
C GLU A 69 -5.34 6.33 -17.24
N ASP A 70 -5.21 7.66 -17.16
CA ASP A 70 -3.98 8.40 -17.46
C ASP A 70 -2.99 8.43 -16.28
N ILE A 71 -3.38 7.93 -15.11
CA ILE A 71 -2.50 7.86 -13.94
C ILE A 71 -1.59 6.63 -14.08
N ASP A 72 -0.31 6.90 -14.31
CA ASP A 72 0.74 5.88 -14.41
C ASP A 72 0.75 4.96 -13.17
N ASN A 73 0.58 3.65 -13.42
CA ASN A 73 0.56 2.62 -12.38
C ASN A 73 1.96 2.08 -12.04
N LYS A 74 3.04 2.68 -12.57
CA LYS A 74 4.43 2.30 -12.26
C LYS A 74 4.73 2.27 -10.75
N PHE A 75 4.16 3.20 -9.98
CA PHE A 75 4.33 3.25 -8.52
C PHE A 75 3.76 2.01 -7.82
N MET A 76 2.67 1.45 -8.34
CA MET A 76 2.07 0.23 -7.78
C MET A 76 2.97 -0.98 -8.01
N TRP A 77 3.61 -1.07 -9.17
CA TRP A 77 4.56 -2.15 -9.44
C TRP A 77 5.81 -2.07 -8.58
N VAL A 78 6.35 -0.86 -8.38
CA VAL A 78 7.48 -0.66 -7.44
C VAL A 78 7.08 -1.14 -6.05
N LEU A 79 5.90 -0.75 -5.56
CA LEU A 79 5.40 -1.16 -4.25
C LEU A 79 5.21 -2.68 -4.13
N VAL A 80 4.71 -3.34 -5.18
CA VAL A 80 4.58 -4.82 -5.26
C VAL A 80 5.94 -5.51 -5.18
N THR A 81 7.00 -4.91 -5.73
CA THR A 81 8.34 -5.51 -5.70
C THR A 81 9.10 -5.31 -4.39
N VAL A 82 8.67 -4.40 -3.51
CA VAL A 82 9.38 -4.08 -2.25
C VAL A 82 9.65 -5.32 -1.38
N PRO A 83 8.65 -6.20 -1.08
CA PRO A 83 8.89 -7.35 -0.21
C PRO A 83 9.95 -8.32 -0.78
N ILE A 84 9.95 -8.51 -2.11
CA ILE A 84 10.90 -9.39 -2.78
C ILE A 84 12.30 -8.80 -2.80
N ILE A 85 12.42 -7.50 -3.08
CA ILE A 85 13.72 -6.80 -3.05
C ILE A 85 14.33 -6.84 -1.65
N GLY A 86 13.51 -6.66 -0.60
CA GLY A 86 13.95 -6.76 0.79
C GLY A 86 14.63 -8.09 1.07
N VAL A 87 13.94 -9.20 0.80
CA VAL A 87 14.47 -10.56 1.02
C VAL A 87 15.72 -10.84 0.20
N ILE A 88 15.77 -10.42 -1.06
CA ILE A 88 16.97 -10.61 -1.89
C ILE A 88 18.19 -9.90 -1.28
N ILE A 89 18.00 -8.68 -0.74
CA ILE A 89 19.09 -7.95 -0.11
C ILE A 89 19.48 -8.62 1.22
N ASP A 90 18.51 -9.05 2.02
CA ASP A 90 18.78 -9.75 3.29
C ASP A 90 19.61 -11.03 3.04
N LEU A 91 19.29 -11.80 2.00
CA LEU A 91 20.04 -12.99 1.60
C LEU A 91 21.47 -12.69 1.13
N ILE A 92 21.68 -11.61 0.38
CA ILE A 92 23.01 -11.28 -0.19
C ILE A 92 23.90 -10.58 0.84
N ALA A 93 23.32 -9.67 1.62
CA ALA A 93 24.05 -8.80 2.53
C ALA A 93 24.14 -9.35 3.97
N GLY A 94 23.40 -10.42 4.28
CA GLY A 94 23.35 -10.99 5.64
C GLY A 94 22.85 -9.99 6.67
N THR A 95 21.90 -9.14 6.29
CA THR A 95 21.34 -8.08 7.15
C THR A 95 19.83 -8.28 7.31
N VAL A 96 19.21 -7.48 8.19
CA VAL A 96 17.77 -7.51 8.44
C VAL A 96 17.17 -6.17 8.02
N LEU A 97 16.56 -6.10 6.82
CA LEU A 97 15.94 -4.89 6.28
C LEU A 97 14.50 -4.67 6.73
N PHE A 98 14.05 -5.24 7.84
CA PHE A 98 12.69 -5.10 8.33
C PHE A 98 12.25 -3.62 8.47
N LEU A 99 12.98 -2.82 9.26
CA LEU A 99 12.64 -1.42 9.49
C LEU A 99 12.81 -0.54 8.24
N PRO A 100 13.91 -0.63 7.47
CA PRO A 100 14.04 0.06 6.18
C PRO A 100 12.90 -0.25 5.20
N SER A 101 12.46 -1.51 5.12
CA SER A 101 11.36 -1.93 4.23
C SER A 101 10.02 -1.30 4.62
N ILE A 102 9.74 -1.17 5.93
CA ILE A 102 8.56 -0.46 6.42
C ILE A 102 8.62 1.03 6.01
N ILE A 103 9.78 1.68 6.21
CA ILE A 103 9.97 3.08 5.84
C ILE A 103 9.78 3.28 4.33
N ALA A 104 10.34 2.40 3.50
CA ALA A 104 10.19 2.45 2.05
C ALA A 104 8.72 2.30 1.61
N ASN A 105 7.99 1.35 2.20
CA ASN A 105 6.55 1.15 1.91
C ASN A 105 5.72 2.40 2.25
N ILE A 106 5.94 2.98 3.43
CA ILE A 106 5.24 4.20 3.87
C ILE A 106 5.60 5.37 2.94
N ALA A 107 6.88 5.57 2.64
CA ALA A 107 7.35 6.63 1.77
C ALA A 107 6.73 6.53 0.35
N LEU A 108 6.68 5.33 -0.21
CA LEU A 108 6.05 5.09 -1.52
C LEU A 108 4.55 5.38 -1.48
N CYS A 109 3.83 4.97 -0.44
CA CYS A 109 2.40 5.29 -0.29
C CYS A 109 2.17 6.80 -0.13
N MET A 110 3.01 7.50 0.63
CA MET A 110 2.93 8.97 0.76
C MET A 110 3.23 9.70 -0.55
N LEU A 111 4.17 9.21 -1.36
CA LEU A 111 4.49 9.78 -2.66
C LEU A 111 3.34 9.58 -3.66
N ASP A 112 2.70 8.40 -3.68
CA ASP A 112 1.51 8.17 -4.49
C ASP A 112 0.34 9.07 -4.03
N GLU A 113 0.16 9.24 -2.71
CA GLU A 113 -0.87 10.11 -2.16
C GLU A 113 -0.72 11.57 -2.63
N LYS A 114 0.52 12.10 -2.60
CA LYS A 114 0.84 13.44 -3.13
C LYS A 114 0.53 13.55 -4.63
N LYS A 115 0.79 12.49 -5.40
CA LYS A 115 0.50 12.46 -6.83
C LYS A 115 -0.99 12.42 -7.13
N LEU A 116 -1.77 11.63 -6.40
CA LEU A 116 -3.22 11.58 -6.54
C LEU A 116 -3.84 12.95 -6.28
N LYS A 117 -3.42 13.62 -5.19
CA LYS A 117 -3.86 14.98 -4.85
C LYS A 117 -3.46 16.00 -5.92
N ALA A 118 -2.24 15.93 -6.45
CA ALA A 118 -1.78 16.79 -7.53
C ALA A 118 -2.55 16.58 -8.85
N ALA A 119 -3.06 15.37 -9.08
CA ALA A 119 -3.90 15.02 -10.24
C ALA A 119 -5.39 15.37 -10.04
N GLY A 120 -5.77 15.96 -8.90
CA GLY A 120 -7.15 16.35 -8.58
C GLY A 120 -8.02 15.21 -8.02
N HIS A 121 -7.44 14.06 -7.68
CA HIS A 121 -8.18 12.95 -7.08
C HIS A 121 -8.19 13.00 -5.56
N ALA A 122 -9.28 12.49 -4.97
CA ALA A 122 -9.28 12.10 -3.58
C ALA A 122 -8.23 11.00 -3.35
N ALA A 123 -7.52 11.08 -2.22
CA ALA A 123 -6.55 10.08 -1.83
C ALA A 123 -7.12 9.15 -0.74
N PRO A 124 -6.58 7.93 -0.59
CA PRO A 124 -6.91 7.07 0.55
C PRO A 124 -6.70 7.77 1.89
N GLU A 125 -7.43 7.35 2.93
CA GLU A 125 -7.24 7.86 4.29
C GLU A 125 -5.79 7.69 4.75
N HIS A 126 -5.22 8.72 5.39
CA HIS A 126 -3.79 8.76 5.72
C HIS A 126 -3.29 7.53 6.50
N TRP A 127 -4.07 6.95 7.41
CA TRP A 127 -3.64 5.77 8.17
C TRP A 127 -3.41 4.53 7.28
N SER A 128 -4.02 4.48 6.10
CA SER A 128 -3.89 3.32 5.20
C SER A 128 -2.46 3.16 4.68
N VAL A 129 -1.61 4.19 4.71
CA VAL A 129 -0.19 4.09 4.31
C VAL A 129 0.61 3.10 5.18
N PHE A 130 0.16 2.84 6.40
CA PHE A 130 0.76 1.85 7.29
C PHE A 130 0.34 0.41 6.95
N ILE A 131 -0.74 0.24 6.21
CA ILE A 131 -1.28 -1.07 5.81
C ILE A 131 -1.35 -1.13 4.29
N VAL A 132 -0.24 -1.50 3.67
CA VAL A 132 -0.04 -1.47 2.21
C VAL A 132 -1.17 -2.17 1.41
N PRO A 133 -1.66 -3.38 1.77
CA PRO A 133 -2.80 -3.99 1.09
C PRO A 133 -4.05 -3.11 1.08
N VAL A 134 -4.36 -2.49 2.22
CA VAL A 134 -5.53 -1.63 2.39
C VAL A 134 -5.36 -0.36 1.55
N TYR A 135 -4.15 0.21 1.52
CA TYR A 135 -3.83 1.35 0.67
C TYR A 135 -4.08 1.05 -0.80
N ILE A 136 -3.48 -0.02 -1.33
CA ILE A 136 -3.61 -0.43 -2.74
C ILE A 136 -5.08 -0.66 -3.11
N TRP A 137 -5.82 -1.33 -2.23
CA TRP A 137 -7.23 -1.61 -2.44
C TRP A 137 -8.10 -0.35 -2.45
N LYS A 138 -7.90 0.57 -1.49
CA LYS A 138 -8.62 1.86 -1.42
C LYS A 138 -8.30 2.73 -2.63
N ARG A 139 -7.03 2.81 -3.03
CA ARG A 139 -6.61 3.53 -4.25
C ARG A 139 -7.30 2.97 -5.50
N ALA A 140 -7.28 1.65 -5.68
CA ALA A 140 -7.93 1.01 -6.82
C ALA A 140 -9.44 1.28 -6.84
N ALA A 141 -10.09 1.31 -5.67
CA ALA A 141 -11.52 1.66 -5.56
C ALA A 141 -11.80 3.12 -5.93
N LEU A 142 -10.96 4.07 -5.50
CA LEU A 142 -11.08 5.49 -5.82
C LEU A 142 -10.91 5.76 -7.32
N LEU A 143 -9.96 5.08 -7.96
CA LEU A 143 -9.68 5.22 -9.39
C LEU A 143 -10.55 4.31 -10.27
N LYS A 144 -11.43 3.49 -9.69
CA LYS A 144 -12.22 2.45 -10.38
C LYS A 144 -11.34 1.47 -11.20
N HIS A 145 -10.09 1.27 -10.79
CA HIS A 145 -9.15 0.34 -11.42
C HIS A 145 -9.39 -1.10 -10.95
N LYS A 146 -8.93 -2.06 -11.77
CA LYS A 146 -8.85 -3.47 -11.37
C LYS A 146 -7.91 -3.62 -10.17
N LYS A 147 -8.26 -4.54 -9.27
CA LYS A 147 -7.55 -4.79 -7.99
C LYS A 147 -6.41 -5.80 -8.12
N HIS A 148 -5.87 -6.04 -9.32
CA HIS A 148 -4.83 -7.04 -9.53
C HIS A 148 -3.52 -6.70 -8.79
N TYR A 149 -3.20 -5.42 -8.62
CA TYR A 149 -2.04 -4.98 -7.82
C TYR A 149 -2.14 -5.41 -6.35
N PHE A 150 -3.35 -5.44 -5.78
CA PHE A 150 -3.56 -5.94 -4.42
C PHE A 150 -3.20 -7.43 -4.34
N GLY A 151 -3.71 -8.24 -5.28
CA GLY A 151 -3.40 -9.67 -5.34
C GLY A 151 -1.91 -9.92 -5.56
N ALA A 152 -1.28 -9.16 -6.45
CA ALA A 152 0.15 -9.26 -6.73
C ALA A 152 1.00 -8.91 -5.49
N TRP A 153 0.65 -7.84 -4.77
CA TRP A 153 1.36 -7.47 -3.53
C TRP A 153 1.22 -8.54 -2.45
N VAL A 154 0.00 -9.07 -2.24
CA VAL A 154 -0.24 -10.14 -1.26
C VAL A 154 0.55 -11.39 -1.61
N ALA A 155 0.57 -11.79 -2.89
CA ALA A 155 1.36 -12.92 -3.35
C ALA A 155 2.87 -12.69 -3.11
N ALA A 156 3.37 -11.49 -3.42
CA ALA A 156 4.77 -11.14 -3.17
C ALA A 156 5.13 -11.15 -1.67
N PHE A 157 4.24 -10.64 -0.82
CA PHE A 157 4.43 -10.62 0.63
C PHE A 157 4.42 -12.03 1.24
N VAL A 158 3.48 -12.88 0.82
CA VAL A 158 3.46 -14.29 1.25
C VAL A 158 4.72 -15.01 0.78
N LEU A 159 5.13 -14.80 -0.48
CA LEU A 159 6.36 -15.37 -1.00
C LEU A 159 7.59 -14.90 -0.21
N SER A 160 7.69 -13.62 0.16
CA SER A 160 8.80 -13.12 0.98
C SER A 160 8.89 -13.82 2.34
N ILE A 161 7.74 -14.05 3.01
CA ILE A 161 7.71 -14.77 4.29
C ILE A 161 8.16 -16.21 4.12
N LEU A 162 7.69 -16.88 3.05
CA LEU A 162 8.07 -18.28 2.78
C LEU A 162 9.57 -18.41 2.52
N ILE A 163 10.17 -17.46 1.79
CA ILE A 163 11.61 -17.45 1.54
C ILE A 163 12.39 -17.21 2.84
N ASP A 164 11.94 -16.28 3.68
CA ASP A 164 12.60 -15.95 4.95
C ASP A 164 12.60 -17.17 5.91
N ILE A 165 11.44 -17.80 6.11
CA ILE A 165 11.30 -19.00 6.94
C ILE A 165 12.14 -20.16 6.38
N GLY A 166 12.07 -20.40 5.06
CA GLY A 166 12.86 -21.46 4.43
C GLY A 166 14.37 -21.20 4.48
N GLY A 167 14.78 -19.94 4.35
CA GLY A 167 16.17 -19.51 4.45
C GLY A 167 16.75 -19.71 5.84
N ALA A 168 15.98 -19.35 6.88
CA ALA A 168 16.39 -19.54 8.28
C ALA A 168 16.63 -21.03 8.59
N GLN A 169 15.73 -21.92 8.16
CA GLN A 169 15.88 -23.36 8.35
C GLN A 169 17.15 -23.90 7.64
N ALA A 170 17.36 -23.51 6.39
CA ALA A 170 18.51 -23.94 5.61
C ALA A 170 19.85 -23.49 6.25
N ALA A 171 19.89 -22.29 6.84
CA ALA A 171 21.08 -21.79 7.53
C ALA A 171 21.44 -22.63 8.76
N ILE A 172 20.44 -23.07 9.54
CA ILE A 172 20.66 -23.95 10.70
C ILE A 172 21.15 -25.33 10.24
N GLU A 173 20.54 -25.90 9.20
CA GLU A 173 20.95 -27.17 8.61
C GLU A 173 22.41 -27.14 8.11
N GLU A 174 22.80 -26.09 7.41
CA GLU A 174 24.17 -25.89 6.92
C GLU A 174 25.17 -25.74 8.07
N ALA A 175 24.83 -24.93 9.09
CA ALA A 175 25.69 -24.70 10.23
C ALA A 175 25.86 -25.92 11.15
N ALA A 176 24.86 -26.82 11.22
CA ALA A 176 24.89 -27.99 12.09
C ALA A 176 25.87 -29.07 11.60
N CYS A 177 26.06 -29.21 10.28
CA CYS A 177 26.85 -30.28 9.69
C CYS A 177 28.34 -30.34 10.12
N PRO A 178 29.09 -29.22 10.18
CA PRO A 178 30.45 -29.24 10.73
C PRO A 178 30.48 -29.66 12.21
N ILE A 179 29.51 -29.21 13.01
CA ILE A 179 29.41 -29.57 14.44
C ILE A 179 29.19 -31.08 14.60
N VAL A 180 28.32 -31.68 13.78
CA VAL A 180 28.09 -33.13 13.76
C VAL A 180 29.39 -33.88 13.43
N THR A 181 30.14 -33.40 12.44
CA THR A 181 31.42 -34.00 12.06
C THR A 181 32.42 -33.98 13.21
N ASP A 182 32.50 -32.87 13.94
CA ASP A 182 33.39 -32.74 15.10
C ASP A 182 32.97 -33.67 16.25
N ILE A 183 31.66 -33.77 16.55
CA ILE A 183 31.15 -34.71 17.56
C ILE A 183 31.51 -36.16 17.22
N ILE A 184 31.34 -36.57 15.95
CA ILE A 184 31.69 -37.92 15.50
C ILE A 184 33.17 -38.20 15.74
N LYS A 185 34.03 -37.25 15.41
CA LYS A 185 35.49 -37.40 15.51
C LYS A 185 35.97 -37.39 16.95
N GLU A 186 35.49 -36.47 17.78
CA GLU A 186 36.00 -36.22 19.12
C GLU A 186 35.33 -37.07 20.21
N GLN A 187 34.02 -37.31 20.08
CA GLN A 187 33.23 -37.99 21.12
C GLN A 187 32.92 -39.44 20.76
N LEU A 188 32.63 -39.72 19.49
CA LEU A 188 32.31 -41.08 19.02
C LEU A 188 33.54 -41.84 18.48
N TYR A 189 34.69 -41.16 18.36
CA TYR A 189 35.93 -41.70 17.78
C TYR A 189 35.72 -42.31 16.38
N GLY A 190 34.75 -41.79 15.62
CA GLY A 190 34.44 -42.20 14.26
C GLY A 190 35.26 -41.44 13.21
N SER A 191 35.27 -41.95 11.98
CA SER A 191 35.92 -41.32 10.82
C SER A 191 34.95 -40.75 9.78
N ALA A 192 33.64 -40.94 9.98
CA ALA A 192 32.61 -40.48 9.06
C ALA A 192 32.46 -38.96 9.10
N LYS A 193 32.09 -38.38 7.96
CA LYS A 193 31.84 -36.93 7.82
C LYS A 193 30.37 -36.68 7.53
N CYS A 194 29.83 -35.60 8.10
CA CYS A 194 28.50 -35.14 7.74
C CYS A 194 28.51 -34.58 6.31
N MET A 195 27.51 -34.98 5.51
CA MET A 195 27.27 -34.49 4.16
C MET A 195 26.08 -33.51 4.09
N GLY A 196 25.16 -33.61 5.05
CA GLY A 196 24.03 -32.70 5.17
C GLY A 196 23.19 -33.00 6.41
N VAL A 197 22.41 -32.02 6.82
CA VAL A 197 21.44 -32.12 7.92
C VAL A 197 20.08 -31.70 7.40
N ALA A 198 19.03 -32.40 7.78
CA ALA A 198 17.65 -32.04 7.49
C ALA A 198 16.86 -31.90 8.79
N ILE A 199 16.21 -30.76 9.01
CA ILE A 199 15.33 -30.54 10.15
C ILE A 199 14.01 -31.26 9.89
N ASP A 200 13.67 -32.22 10.76
CA ASP A 200 12.44 -33.00 10.69
C ASP A 200 11.26 -32.21 11.26
N LYS A 201 11.49 -31.54 12.39
CA LYS A 201 10.51 -30.68 13.05
C LYS A 201 11.14 -29.81 14.13
N GLU A 202 10.53 -28.66 14.34
CA GLU A 202 10.70 -27.88 15.57
C GLU A 202 9.81 -28.47 16.68
N VAL A 203 10.39 -28.74 17.85
CA VAL A 203 9.67 -29.30 19.01
C VAL A 203 9.18 -28.18 19.93
N THR A 204 10.04 -27.19 20.17
CA THR A 204 9.77 -25.96 20.90
C THR A 204 10.59 -24.85 20.24
N THR A 205 10.27 -23.59 20.49
CA THR A 205 11.01 -22.44 19.97
C THR A 205 12.52 -22.61 20.14
N GLY A 206 13.25 -22.67 19.01
CA GLY A 206 14.71 -22.82 18.99
C GLY A 206 15.22 -24.23 19.30
N PHE A 207 14.35 -25.24 19.40
CA PHE A 207 14.75 -26.64 19.63
C PHE A 207 14.19 -27.55 18.53
N TYR A 208 15.10 -28.14 17.75
CA TYR A 208 14.79 -28.88 16.54
C TYR A 208 15.22 -30.34 16.66
N LYS A 209 14.41 -31.24 16.09
CA LYS A 209 14.84 -32.60 15.75
C LYS A 209 15.27 -32.61 14.30
N ALA A 210 16.42 -33.21 14.04
CA ALA A 210 17.01 -33.28 12.72
C ALA A 210 17.72 -34.61 12.49
N THR A 211 17.94 -34.91 11.21
CA THR A 211 18.65 -36.10 10.76
C THR A 211 19.87 -35.68 9.96
N ALA A 212 21.06 -36.15 10.37
CA ALA A 212 22.31 -35.92 9.66
C ALA A 212 22.66 -37.12 8.78
N THR A 213 22.92 -36.88 7.49
CA THR A 213 23.38 -37.90 6.54
C THR A 213 24.90 -37.86 6.43
N LEU A 214 25.55 -39.01 6.58
CA LEU A 214 27.01 -39.14 6.58
C LEU A 214 27.56 -39.62 5.23
N ASP A 215 28.87 -39.44 5.02
CA ASP A 215 29.59 -39.85 3.80
C ASP A 215 29.62 -41.36 3.57
N ASN A 216 29.46 -42.15 4.63
CA ASN A 216 29.32 -43.59 4.57
C ASN A 216 27.88 -44.08 4.28
N GLY A 217 26.93 -43.15 4.10
CA GLY A 217 25.52 -43.43 3.82
C GLY A 217 24.67 -43.73 5.06
N ASN A 218 25.24 -43.69 6.27
CA ASN A 218 24.46 -43.82 7.50
C ASN A 218 23.80 -42.50 7.87
N GLU A 219 22.68 -42.61 8.59
CA GLU A 219 21.97 -41.47 9.16
C GLU A 219 22.15 -41.44 10.68
N LEU A 220 22.22 -40.24 11.23
CA LEU A 220 22.35 -39.99 12.66
C LEU A 220 21.28 -39.01 13.10
N LEU A 221 20.43 -39.44 14.03
CA LEU A 221 19.45 -38.57 14.66
C LEU A 221 20.16 -37.61 15.61
N ILE A 222 19.85 -36.32 15.47
CA ILE A 222 20.41 -35.26 16.28
C ILE A 222 19.31 -34.31 16.77
N THR A 223 19.64 -33.54 17.80
CA THR A 223 18.85 -32.39 18.23
C THR A 223 19.69 -31.14 18.11
N ILE A 224 19.08 -30.06 17.64
CA ILE A 224 19.73 -28.76 17.48
C ILE A 224 19.02 -27.78 18.42
N GLU A 225 19.78 -27.08 19.24
CA GLU A 225 19.31 -26.04 20.14
C GLU A 225 19.95 -24.70 19.73
N GLU A 226 19.12 -23.70 19.44
CA GLU A 226 19.52 -22.33 19.19
C GLU A 226 19.56 -21.56 20.50
N ARG A 227 20.71 -20.96 20.83
CA ARG A 227 20.91 -20.20 22.07
C ARG A 227 20.76 -18.70 21.83
N ASP A 228 20.56 -17.97 22.93
CA ASP A 228 20.37 -16.50 22.95
C ASP A 228 21.53 -15.70 22.33
N ASP A 229 22.71 -16.31 22.19
CA ASP A 229 23.90 -15.72 21.55
C ASP A 229 23.93 -15.93 20.02
N GLY A 230 22.91 -16.56 19.45
CA GLY A 230 22.84 -16.92 18.03
C GLY A 230 23.69 -18.13 17.65
N MET A 231 24.29 -18.81 18.62
CA MET A 231 25.03 -20.05 18.39
C MET A 231 24.07 -21.25 18.43
N ILE A 232 24.30 -22.21 17.54
CA ILE A 232 23.59 -23.48 17.56
C ILE A 232 24.42 -24.54 18.29
N TYR A 233 23.74 -25.38 19.07
CA TYR A 233 24.33 -26.50 19.78
C TYR A 233 23.70 -27.80 19.30
N VAL A 234 24.53 -28.74 18.88
CA VAL A 234 24.08 -30.04 18.37
C VAL A 234 24.34 -31.12 19.43
N GLN A 235 23.34 -31.96 19.67
CA GLN A 235 23.43 -33.11 20.56
C GLN A 235 22.98 -34.38 19.85
N ILE A 236 23.62 -35.49 20.20
CA ILE A 236 23.19 -36.82 19.79
C ILE A 236 22.44 -37.42 20.99
N PRO A 237 21.15 -37.74 20.88
CA PRO A 237 20.42 -38.41 21.95
C PRO A 237 21.08 -39.77 22.25
N ASN A 238 21.22 -40.10 23.53
CA ASN A 238 21.68 -41.42 23.94
C ASN A 238 20.74 -42.49 23.36
N GLN A 239 21.31 -43.39 22.55
CA GLN A 239 20.62 -44.50 21.91
C GLN A 239 20.49 -45.68 22.87
#